data_AF-A0A1W0A1Z8-F1
#
_entry.id   AF-A0A1W0A1Z8-F1
#
_cell.length_a   1.000
_cell.length_b   1.000
_cell.length_c   1.000
_cell.angle_alpha   90.00
_cell.angle_beta   90.00
_cell.angle_gamma   90.00
#
_symmetry.space_group_name_H-M   'P 1'
#
loop_
_entity.id
_entity.type
_entity.pdbx_description
1 polymer ?
#
loop_
_entity_poly.entity_id
_entity_poly.type
_entity_poly.pdbx_seq_one_letter_code
_entity_poly.pdbx_strand_id
1 'polypeptide(L)'
;MWLYEAANNAAKQAKERVVQVQEKASLIVAHVQDEANTILNAMSLQEINPVDEIIFEELEDYKAFQDVFDLDDKTEEVASILKEDEYISDLHTAMVPEQLSYKEFWTRYYFRQFTKQRQEEEQAKREEARRIQLKKEQEAREGREREAREAYETQLVQDRIAAEAAEDVAMWKEQVEHLQQVIRALEQNEESKYKSLCDEYESKMLQMTVHIDDAKASGYEEGIAESEHIISKIRTDTQQEHDEVRNYILQLLDNSTSSFPSHPATTIITPEMAAQIWSLRHSETSTMDSDVSKSKEEHHGNELDLWKARAMKMKKLKDEADMELAKAKEEATLAFTKGQEDAKRACAEQIQALEKALEAQRVQSEALPPAATTARSLPTEELDTASEPSRDDWGEWD
;
A
#
# COMPACT_ATOMS: atom_id res chain seq x y z
N MET A 1 28.25 -12.84 -19.94
CA MET A 1 27.45 -13.41 -18.83
C MET A 1 27.36 -14.93 -18.90
N TRP A 2 26.96 -15.54 -20.03
CA TRP A 2 26.80 -17.01 -20.12
C TRP A 2 28.03 -17.85 -19.72
N LEU A 3 29.24 -17.49 -20.13
CA LEU A 3 30.46 -18.20 -19.72
C LEU A 3 30.73 -18.16 -18.21
N TYR A 4 30.36 -17.05 -17.55
CA TYR A 4 30.51 -16.89 -16.10
C TYR A 4 29.50 -17.78 -15.36
N GLU A 5 28.27 -17.83 -15.86
CA GLU A 5 27.19 -18.66 -15.30
C GLU A 5 27.47 -20.16 -15.50
N ALA A 6 27.99 -20.55 -16.67
CA ALA A 6 28.45 -21.91 -16.95
C ALA A 6 29.63 -22.32 -16.05
N ALA A 7 30.61 -21.43 -15.86
CA ALA A 7 31.74 -21.68 -14.96
C ALA A 7 31.27 -21.82 -13.49
N ASN A 8 30.32 -20.98 -13.05
CA ASN A 8 29.77 -21.05 -11.70
C ASN A 8 28.95 -22.34 -11.48
N ASN A 9 28.16 -22.77 -12.47
CA ASN A 9 27.45 -24.06 -12.42
C ASN A 9 28.42 -25.25 -12.41
N ALA A 10 29.48 -25.22 -13.23
CA ALA A 10 30.50 -26.27 -13.22
C ALA A 10 31.23 -26.33 -11.87
N ALA A 11 31.54 -25.18 -11.26
CA ALA A 11 32.13 -25.10 -9.93
C ALA A 11 31.18 -25.64 -8.85
N LYS A 12 29.88 -25.35 -8.95
CA LYS A 12 28.86 -25.87 -8.05
C LYS A 12 28.74 -27.40 -8.15
N GLN A 13 28.68 -27.94 -9.36
CA GLN A 13 28.64 -29.40 -9.60
C GLN A 13 29.93 -30.09 -9.14
N ALA A 14 31.10 -29.46 -9.33
CA ALA A 14 32.36 -29.99 -8.85
C ALA A 14 32.40 -30.08 -7.31
N LYS A 15 31.93 -29.02 -6.62
CA LYS A 15 31.79 -29.03 -5.15
C LYS A 15 30.84 -30.13 -4.68
N GLU A 16 29.70 -30.28 -5.35
CA GLU A 16 28.72 -31.32 -5.02
C GLU A 16 29.30 -32.73 -5.17
N ARG A 17 30.08 -33.00 -6.22
CA ARG A 17 30.79 -34.27 -6.37
C ARG A 17 31.85 -34.52 -5.30
N VAL A 18 32.58 -33.49 -4.89
CA VAL A 18 33.57 -33.61 -3.80
C VAL A 18 32.87 -33.98 -2.50
N VAL A 19 31.75 -33.34 -2.18
CA VAL A 19 30.93 -33.68 -1.00
C VAL A 19 30.44 -35.13 -1.08
N GLN A 20 29.88 -35.57 -2.22
CA GLN A 20 29.44 -36.95 -2.40
C GLN A 20 30.57 -37.99 -2.25
N VAL A 21 31.77 -37.70 -2.76
CA VAL A 21 32.93 -38.59 -2.61
C VAL A 21 33.39 -38.65 -1.16
N GLN A 22 33.40 -37.51 -0.47
CA GLN A 22 33.74 -37.43 0.95
C GLN A 22 32.76 -38.21 1.82
N GLU A 23 31.45 -38.08 1.57
CA GLU A 23 30.40 -38.83 2.26
C GLU A 23 30.56 -40.35 2.03
N LYS A 24 30.80 -40.78 0.78
CA LYS A 24 31.05 -42.20 0.48
C LYS A 24 32.31 -42.74 1.15
N ALA A 25 33.40 -41.97 1.18
CA ALA A 25 34.62 -42.37 1.86
C ALA A 25 34.38 -42.54 3.37
N SER A 26 33.63 -41.61 3.98
CA SER A 26 33.25 -41.71 5.40
C SER A 26 32.40 -42.95 5.69
N LEU A 27 31.46 -43.30 4.81
CA LEU A 27 30.65 -44.51 4.95
C LEU A 27 31.47 -45.79 4.84
N ILE A 28 32.43 -45.86 3.92
CA ILE A 28 33.33 -47.02 3.79
C ILE A 28 34.20 -47.19 5.03
N VAL A 29 34.75 -46.10 5.58
CA VAL A 29 35.56 -46.16 6.80
C VAL A 29 34.72 -46.65 7.99
N ALA A 30 33.50 -46.13 8.15
CA ALA A 30 32.60 -46.59 9.20
C ALA A 30 32.28 -48.09 9.06
N HIS A 31 31.98 -48.55 7.84
CA HIS A 31 31.67 -49.95 7.59
C HIS A 31 32.85 -50.89 7.87
N VAL A 32 34.06 -50.55 7.41
CA VAL A 32 35.27 -51.34 7.68
C VAL A 32 35.56 -51.41 9.18
N GLN A 33 35.30 -50.32 9.91
CA GLN A 33 35.51 -50.29 11.36
C GLN A 33 34.48 -51.15 12.10
N ASP A 34 33.22 -51.16 11.66
CA ASP A 34 32.19 -52.06 12.19
C ASP A 34 32.55 -53.52 11.93
N GLU A 35 32.97 -53.88 10.71
CA GLU A 35 33.41 -55.24 10.38
C GLU A 35 34.63 -55.67 11.21
N ALA A 36 35.63 -54.80 11.36
CA ALA A 36 36.79 -55.08 12.20
C ALA A 36 36.41 -55.33 13.66
N ASN A 37 35.46 -54.55 14.20
CA ASN A 37 34.93 -54.76 15.55
C ASN A 37 34.15 -56.08 15.65
N THR A 38 33.36 -56.43 14.64
CA THR A 38 32.67 -57.73 14.60
C THR A 38 33.65 -58.90 14.59
N ILE A 39 34.73 -58.83 13.79
CA ILE A 39 35.76 -59.86 13.75
C ILE A 39 36.50 -59.95 15.09
N LEU A 40 36.85 -58.80 15.70
CA LEU A 40 37.53 -58.77 16.98
C LEU A 40 36.67 -59.40 18.10
N ASN A 41 35.37 -59.14 18.11
CA ASN A 41 34.42 -59.79 19.02
C ASN A 41 34.28 -61.30 18.71
N ALA A 42 34.25 -61.70 17.44
CA ALA A 42 34.19 -63.10 17.05
C ALA A 42 35.45 -63.87 17.45
N MET A 43 36.62 -63.22 17.35
CA MET A 43 37.89 -63.78 17.78
C MET A 43 37.99 -63.88 19.31
N SER A 44 37.48 -62.90 20.06
CA SER A 44 37.45 -63.00 21.53
C SER A 44 36.51 -64.10 22.03
N LEU A 45 35.53 -64.50 21.22
CA LEU A 45 34.60 -65.60 21.53
C LEU A 45 35.17 -66.99 21.22
N GLN A 46 36.26 -67.10 20.45
CA GLN A 46 36.66 -68.38 19.86
C GLN A 46 37.44 -69.34 20.77
N GLU A 47 37.94 -68.93 21.94
CA GLU A 47 38.70 -69.84 22.82
C GLU A 47 38.50 -69.54 24.31
N ILE A 48 37.24 -69.50 24.79
CA ILE A 48 37.00 -69.62 26.24
C ILE A 48 36.78 -71.09 26.51
N ASN A 49 37.82 -71.79 26.94
CA ASN A 49 37.67 -73.14 27.43
C ASN A 49 36.78 -73.05 28.70
N PRO A 50 35.74 -73.90 28.80
CA PRO A 50 34.78 -73.85 29.90
C PRO A 50 35.42 -74.03 31.29
N VAL A 51 36.69 -74.45 31.36
CA VAL A 51 37.46 -74.62 32.60
C VAL A 51 38.83 -73.91 32.49
N ASP A 52 38.87 -72.74 31.86
CA ASP A 52 40.08 -71.91 31.85
C ASP A 52 40.48 -71.40 33.23
N GLU A 53 41.76 -71.01 33.35
CA GLU A 53 42.26 -70.31 34.52
C GLU A 53 41.43 -69.04 34.79
N ILE A 54 41.03 -68.85 36.04
CA ILE A 54 40.34 -67.65 36.47
C ILE A 54 41.36 -66.51 36.44
N ILE A 55 41.15 -65.55 35.56
CA ILE A 55 42.03 -64.37 35.47
C ILE A 55 41.87 -63.50 36.72
N PHE A 56 42.91 -62.73 37.04
CA PHE A 56 42.95 -61.91 38.27
C PHE A 56 41.76 -60.94 38.41
N GLU A 57 41.18 -60.49 37.32
CA GLU A 57 40.03 -59.56 37.31
C GLU A 57 38.71 -60.22 37.75
N GLU A 58 38.59 -61.55 37.62
CA GLU A 58 37.39 -62.32 37.96
C GLU A 58 37.49 -62.99 39.33
N LEU A 59 38.62 -62.84 40.01
CA LEU A 59 38.94 -63.59 41.22
C LEU A 59 37.96 -63.28 42.37
N GLU A 60 37.51 -62.02 42.47
CA GLU A 60 36.54 -61.59 43.49
C GLU A 60 35.16 -62.18 43.22
N ASP A 61 34.69 -62.11 41.96
CA ASP A 61 33.41 -62.68 41.52
C ASP A 61 33.40 -64.22 41.69
N TYR A 62 34.51 -64.89 41.38
CA TYR A 62 34.64 -66.33 41.57
C TYR A 62 34.57 -66.73 43.04
N LYS A 63 35.21 -65.96 43.92
CA LYS A 63 35.21 -66.24 45.36
C LYS A 63 33.82 -66.05 45.96
N ALA A 64 33.12 -64.97 45.56
CA ALA A 64 31.74 -64.73 45.95
C ALA A 64 30.78 -65.83 45.43
N PHE A 65 31.00 -66.32 44.20
CA PHE A 65 30.25 -67.45 43.66
C PHE A 65 30.53 -68.74 44.44
N GLN A 66 31.81 -69.03 44.71
CA GLN A 66 32.23 -70.23 45.45
C GLN A 66 31.63 -70.30 46.86
N ASP A 67 31.44 -69.16 47.53
CA ASP A 67 30.83 -69.09 48.87
C ASP A 67 29.34 -69.46 48.87
N VAL A 68 28.64 -69.27 47.74
CA VAL A 68 27.20 -69.54 47.59
C VAL A 68 26.93 -70.86 46.86
N PHE A 69 27.87 -71.32 46.03
CA PHE A 69 27.72 -72.48 45.17
C PHE A 69 27.98 -73.79 45.93
N ASP A 70 26.97 -74.66 45.99
CA ASP A 70 27.12 -76.04 46.45
C ASP A 70 27.07 -77.01 45.26
N LEU A 71 28.09 -77.87 45.17
CA LEU A 71 28.21 -78.86 44.09
C LEU A 71 27.29 -80.05 44.32
N ASP A 72 27.02 -80.40 45.58
CA ASP A 72 26.23 -81.58 45.91
C ASP A 72 24.80 -81.45 45.37
N ASP A 73 24.24 -80.23 45.42
CA ASP A 73 22.95 -79.85 44.84
C ASP A 73 22.90 -79.95 43.31
N LYS A 74 24.06 -80.00 42.65
CA LYS A 74 24.20 -80.03 41.18
C LYS A 74 24.61 -81.37 40.61
N THR A 75 24.74 -82.40 41.44
CA THR A 75 25.25 -83.72 41.04
C THR A 75 24.43 -84.38 39.92
N GLU A 76 23.11 -84.26 39.95
CA GLU A 76 22.24 -84.81 38.89
C GLU A 76 22.41 -84.09 37.55
N GLU A 77 22.58 -82.76 37.61
CA GLU A 77 22.80 -81.91 36.44
C GLU A 77 24.16 -82.20 35.80
N VAL A 78 25.21 -82.36 36.62
CA VAL A 78 26.55 -82.79 36.18
C VAL A 78 26.50 -84.12 35.44
N ALA A 79 25.77 -85.11 35.97
CA ALA A 79 25.61 -86.41 35.31
C ALA A 79 24.84 -86.32 33.99
N SER A 80 23.98 -85.31 33.81
CA SER A 80 23.31 -85.02 32.54
C SER A 80 24.28 -84.35 31.56
N ILE A 81 25.00 -83.31 32.00
CA ILE A 81 25.98 -82.58 31.18
C ILE A 81 27.04 -83.54 30.61
N LEU A 82 27.59 -84.44 31.44
CA LEU A 82 28.59 -85.43 30.99
C LEU A 82 28.05 -86.45 29.96
N LYS A 83 26.73 -86.63 29.88
CA LYS A 83 26.08 -87.50 28.89
C LYS A 83 25.70 -86.74 27.62
N GLU A 84 25.30 -85.49 27.78
CA GLU A 84 24.80 -84.64 26.70
C GLU A 84 25.93 -83.99 25.91
N ASP A 85 26.99 -83.55 26.60
CA ASP A 85 28.13 -82.85 26.01
C ASP A 85 29.40 -83.72 26.05
N GLU A 86 29.68 -84.37 24.91
CA GLU A 86 30.85 -85.23 24.72
C GLU A 86 32.17 -84.47 24.94
N TYR A 87 32.22 -83.18 24.57
CA TYR A 87 33.42 -82.35 24.74
C TYR A 87 33.74 -82.10 26.22
N ILE A 88 32.72 -81.78 27.03
CA ILE A 88 32.90 -81.60 28.48
C ILE A 88 33.26 -82.92 29.15
N SER A 89 32.72 -84.03 28.67
CA SER A 89 33.04 -85.38 29.15
C SER A 89 34.50 -85.74 28.91
N ASP A 90 34.99 -85.49 27.70
CA ASP A 90 36.40 -85.69 27.32
C ASP A 90 37.33 -84.78 28.13
N LEU A 91 36.96 -83.50 28.28
CA LEU A 91 37.73 -82.52 29.06
C LEU A 91 37.80 -82.89 30.54
N HIS A 92 36.67 -83.30 31.13
CA HIS A 92 36.59 -83.78 32.51
C HIS A 92 37.49 -85.00 32.71
N THR A 93 37.43 -85.97 31.79
CA THR A 93 38.25 -87.18 31.83
C THR A 93 39.75 -86.88 31.69
N ALA A 94 40.11 -85.88 30.88
CA ALA A 94 41.49 -85.47 30.68
C ALA A 94 42.08 -84.67 31.86
N MET A 95 41.27 -83.83 32.52
CA MET A 95 41.76 -82.91 33.56
C MET A 95 41.57 -83.41 34.99
N VAL A 96 40.58 -84.26 35.25
CA VAL A 96 40.26 -84.76 36.59
C VAL A 96 40.68 -86.24 36.69
N PRO A 97 41.58 -86.64 37.62
CA PRO A 97 42.12 -85.87 38.74
C PRO A 97 43.51 -85.25 38.48
N GLU A 98 44.08 -85.38 37.28
CA GLU A 98 45.49 -85.07 37.02
C GLU A 98 45.86 -83.59 37.25
N GLN A 99 44.98 -82.66 36.87
CA GLN A 99 45.23 -81.21 36.92
C GLN A 99 44.31 -80.48 37.91
N LEU A 100 43.06 -80.93 38.06
CA LEU A 100 42.07 -80.30 38.93
C LEU A 100 41.33 -81.35 39.77
N SER A 101 40.89 -80.93 40.96
CA SER A 101 39.96 -81.73 41.75
C SER A 101 38.56 -81.73 41.10
N TYR A 102 37.78 -82.80 41.29
CA TYR A 102 36.41 -82.89 40.80
C TYR A 102 35.57 -81.66 41.21
N LYS A 103 35.68 -81.25 42.48
CA LYS A 103 34.95 -80.08 43.00
C LYS A 103 35.36 -78.80 42.28
N GLU A 104 36.66 -78.60 42.10
CA GLU A 104 37.19 -77.39 41.48
C GLU A 104 36.86 -77.29 39.98
N PHE A 105 36.91 -78.41 39.24
CA PHE A 105 36.51 -78.46 37.84
C PHE A 105 35.06 -77.96 37.67
N TRP A 106 34.13 -78.51 38.44
CA TRP A 106 32.72 -78.15 38.33
C TRP A 106 32.41 -76.76 38.89
N THR A 107 33.06 -76.32 39.97
CA THR A 107 32.90 -74.93 40.45
C THR A 107 33.36 -73.92 39.39
N ARG A 108 34.48 -74.17 38.70
CA ARG A 108 34.94 -73.33 37.58
C ARG A 108 33.97 -73.38 36.39
N TYR A 109 33.51 -74.58 36.01
CA TYR A 109 32.55 -74.76 34.93
C TYR A 109 31.26 -73.96 35.16
N TYR A 110 30.64 -74.12 36.33
CA TYR A 110 29.40 -73.42 36.66
C TYR A 110 29.60 -71.91 36.83
N PHE A 111 30.76 -71.48 37.32
CA PHE A 111 31.10 -70.05 37.35
C PHE A 111 31.19 -69.45 35.94
N ARG A 112 31.84 -70.15 35.00
CA ARG A 112 31.93 -69.72 33.60
C ARG A 112 30.55 -69.67 32.94
N GLN A 113 29.73 -70.69 33.17
CA GLN A 113 28.34 -70.72 32.70
C GLN A 113 27.50 -69.57 33.28
N PHE A 114 27.63 -69.30 34.58
CA PHE A 114 26.96 -68.19 35.25
C PHE A 114 27.40 -66.82 34.69
N THR A 115 28.70 -66.64 34.46
CA THR A 115 29.25 -65.41 33.88
C THR A 115 28.76 -65.19 32.46
N LYS A 116 28.73 -66.25 31.63
CA LYS A 116 28.18 -66.21 30.28
C LYS A 116 26.71 -65.81 30.29
N GLN A 117 25.90 -66.41 31.16
CA GLN A 117 24.49 -66.06 31.30
C GLN A 117 24.29 -64.60 31.71
N ARG A 118 25.08 -64.10 32.68
CA ARG A 118 25.05 -62.68 33.09
C ARG A 118 25.39 -61.74 31.93
N GLN A 119 26.38 -62.09 31.11
CA GLN A 119 26.79 -61.30 29.95
C GLN A 119 25.71 -61.30 28.85
N GLU A 120 25.08 -62.44 28.57
CA GLU A 120 23.98 -62.54 27.60
C GLU A 120 22.77 -61.69 28.02
N GLU A 121 22.39 -61.72 29.31
CA GLU A 121 21.33 -60.86 29.84
C GLU A 121 21.67 -59.37 29.73
N GLU A 122 22.92 -58.98 30.02
CA GLU A 122 23.35 -57.59 29.89
C GLU A 122 23.37 -57.15 28.42
N GLN A 123 23.81 -58.00 27.50
CA GLN A 123 23.75 -57.75 26.06
C GLN A 123 22.31 -57.60 25.58
N ALA A 124 21.41 -58.50 26.00
CA ALA A 124 19.99 -58.43 25.68
C ALA A 124 19.38 -57.10 26.16
N LYS A 125 19.72 -56.66 27.38
CA LYS A 125 19.26 -55.38 27.93
C LYS A 125 19.79 -54.18 27.13
N ARG A 126 21.05 -54.21 26.70
CA ARG A 126 21.63 -53.15 25.84
C ARG A 126 21.00 -53.12 24.46
N GLU A 127 20.66 -54.27 23.88
CA GLU A 127 19.96 -54.35 22.59
C GLU A 127 18.52 -53.85 22.69
N GLU A 128 17.80 -54.21 23.75
CA GLU A 128 16.47 -53.70 24.01
C GLU A 128 16.47 -52.18 24.21
N ALA A 129 17.43 -51.65 24.98
CA ALA A 129 17.61 -50.21 25.14
C ALA A 129 17.87 -49.52 23.79
N ARG A 130 18.71 -50.11 22.93
CA ARG A 130 18.95 -49.60 21.56
C ARG A 130 17.69 -49.64 20.71
N ARG A 131 16.88 -50.71 20.77
CA ARG A 131 15.61 -50.80 20.05
C ARG A 131 14.61 -49.74 20.51
N ILE A 132 14.48 -49.54 21.82
CA ILE A 132 13.61 -48.50 22.40
C ILE A 132 14.08 -47.12 21.96
N GLN A 133 15.40 -46.86 21.98
CA GLN A 133 15.97 -45.59 21.54
C GLN A 133 15.69 -45.32 20.06
N LEU A 134 15.90 -46.32 19.19
CA LEU A 134 15.61 -46.20 17.76
C LEU A 134 14.12 -45.92 17.51
N LYS A 135 13.23 -46.60 18.24
CA LYS A 135 11.78 -46.38 18.13
C LYS A 135 11.39 -44.97 18.56
N LYS A 136 11.95 -44.47 19.67
CA LYS A 136 11.74 -43.08 20.12
C LYS A 136 12.26 -42.06 19.11
N GLU A 137 13.41 -42.31 18.49
CA GLU A 137 13.95 -41.42 17.46
C GLU A 137 13.08 -41.40 16.19
N GLN A 138 12.58 -42.57 15.77
CA GLN A 138 11.63 -42.69 14.66
C GLN A 138 10.34 -41.93 14.95
N GLU A 139 9.73 -42.14 16.11
CA GLU A 139 8.52 -41.43 16.54
C GLU A 139 8.74 -39.91 16.60
N ALA A 140 9.90 -39.46 17.11
CA ALA A 140 10.25 -38.04 17.13
C ALA A 140 10.44 -37.47 15.72
N ARG A 141 11.02 -38.24 14.80
CA ARG A 141 11.17 -37.84 13.39
C ARG A 141 9.82 -37.74 12.69
N GLU A 142 8.94 -38.72 12.87
CA GLU A 142 7.58 -38.71 12.33
C GLU A 142 6.75 -37.57 12.93
N GLY A 143 6.93 -37.26 14.22
CA GLY A 143 6.32 -36.12 14.88
C GLY A 143 6.71 -34.79 14.22
N ARG A 144 8.00 -34.56 14.00
CA ARG A 144 8.49 -33.36 13.29
C ARG A 144 7.97 -33.27 11.85
N GLU A 145 7.86 -34.40 11.15
CA GLU A 145 7.31 -34.41 9.79
C GLU A 145 5.81 -34.10 9.77
N ARG A 146 5.05 -34.61 10.74
CA ARG A 146 3.62 -34.30 10.90
C ARG A 146 3.42 -32.81 11.20
N GLU A 147 4.17 -32.27 12.14
CA GLU A 147 4.13 -30.84 12.48
C GLU A 147 4.50 -29.97 11.26
N ALA A 148 5.51 -30.35 10.48
CA ALA A 148 5.87 -29.64 9.26
C ALA A 148 4.75 -29.67 8.21
N ARG A 149 4.01 -30.77 8.08
CA ARG A 149 2.86 -30.88 7.18
C ARG A 149 1.70 -30.00 7.65
N GLU A 150 1.39 -30.02 8.94
CA GLU A 150 0.35 -29.16 9.54
C GLU A 150 0.71 -27.67 9.40
N ALA A 151 1.97 -27.30 9.61
CA ALA A 151 2.47 -25.94 9.38
C ALA A 151 2.33 -25.51 7.91
N TYR A 152 2.60 -26.42 6.97
CA TYR A 152 2.42 -26.15 5.55
C TYR A 152 0.93 -25.99 5.16
N GLU A 153 0.05 -26.87 5.67
CA GLU A 153 -1.39 -26.77 5.42
C GLU A 153 -1.99 -25.47 6.00
N THR A 154 -1.59 -25.10 7.21
CA THR A 154 -2.03 -23.84 7.83
C THR A 154 -1.54 -22.63 7.05
N GLN A 155 -0.29 -22.63 6.56
CA GLN A 155 0.22 -21.59 5.68
C GLN A 155 -0.59 -21.48 4.38
N LEU A 156 -0.91 -22.60 3.74
CA LEU A 156 -1.70 -22.61 2.51
C LEU A 156 -3.13 -22.05 2.72
N VAL A 157 -3.74 -22.33 3.87
CA VAL A 157 -5.04 -21.76 4.25
C VAL A 157 -4.93 -20.25 4.48
N GLN A 158 -3.87 -19.79 5.16
CA GLN A 158 -3.63 -18.37 5.35
C GLN A 158 -3.43 -17.65 4.01
N ASP A 159 -2.63 -18.23 3.11
CA ASP A 159 -2.41 -17.68 1.76
C ASP A 159 -3.72 -17.61 0.96
N ARG A 160 -4.60 -18.61 1.08
CA ARG A 160 -5.92 -18.60 0.44
C ARG A 160 -6.81 -17.49 0.98
N ILE A 161 -6.86 -17.31 2.30
CA ILE A 161 -7.64 -16.23 2.94
C ILE A 161 -7.07 -14.86 2.54
N ALA A 162 -5.75 -14.72 2.49
CA ALA A 162 -5.10 -13.49 2.05
C ALA A 162 -5.39 -13.17 0.57
N ALA A 163 -5.44 -14.19 -0.30
CA ALA A 163 -5.81 -14.03 -1.70
C ALA A 163 -7.28 -13.59 -1.85
N GLU A 164 -8.21 -14.22 -1.14
CA GLU A 164 -9.64 -13.84 -1.13
C GLU A 164 -9.82 -12.39 -0.65
N ALA A 165 -9.15 -12.01 0.44
CA ALA A 165 -9.16 -10.63 0.93
C ALA A 165 -8.56 -9.63 -0.08
N ALA A 166 -7.54 -10.03 -0.85
CA ALA A 166 -6.96 -9.19 -1.88
C ALA A 166 -7.91 -8.98 -3.07
N GLU A 167 -8.69 -9.99 -3.45
CA GLU A 167 -9.73 -9.90 -4.47
C GLU A 167 -10.85 -8.94 -4.05
N ASP A 168 -11.33 -9.05 -2.80
CA ASP A 168 -12.33 -8.13 -2.25
C ASP A 168 -11.83 -6.68 -2.26
N VAL A 169 -10.60 -6.44 -1.82
CA VAL A 169 -10.00 -5.10 -1.84
C VAL A 169 -9.86 -4.57 -3.27
N ALA A 170 -9.55 -5.42 -4.26
CA ALA A 170 -9.50 -5.02 -5.65
C ALA A 170 -10.88 -4.60 -6.18
N MET A 171 -11.92 -5.39 -5.87
CA MET A 171 -13.31 -5.07 -6.24
C MET A 171 -13.77 -3.73 -5.64
N TRP A 172 -13.49 -3.49 -4.35
CA TRP A 172 -13.81 -2.22 -3.70
C TRP A 172 -13.07 -1.03 -4.34
N LYS A 173 -11.80 -1.22 -4.74
CA LYS A 173 -11.04 -0.17 -5.45
C LYS A 173 -11.68 0.16 -6.79
N GLU A 174 -12.10 -0.83 -7.57
CA GLU A 174 -12.78 -0.61 -8.85
C GLU A 174 -14.11 0.14 -8.66
N GLN A 175 -14.89 -0.21 -7.63
CA GLN A 175 -16.12 0.51 -7.30
C GLN A 175 -15.87 1.97 -6.91
N VAL A 176 -14.85 2.22 -6.07
CA VAL A 176 -14.45 3.57 -5.68
C VAL A 176 -13.98 4.38 -6.89
N GLU A 177 -13.18 3.78 -7.77
CA GLU A 177 -12.72 4.42 -9.00
C GLU A 177 -13.90 4.76 -9.93
N HIS A 178 -14.86 3.84 -10.08
CA HIS A 178 -16.07 4.08 -10.86
C HIS A 178 -16.89 5.24 -10.29
N LEU A 179 -17.11 5.28 -8.96
CA LEU A 179 -17.80 6.39 -8.31
C LEU A 179 -17.07 7.73 -8.49
N GLN A 180 -15.74 7.74 -8.41
CA GLN A 180 -14.94 8.94 -8.69
C GLN A 180 -15.09 9.41 -10.14
N GLN A 181 -15.14 8.49 -11.11
CA GLN A 181 -15.39 8.84 -12.51
C GLN A 181 -16.79 9.44 -12.69
N VAL A 182 -17.81 8.90 -12.02
CA VAL A 182 -19.17 9.45 -12.04
C VAL A 182 -19.21 10.86 -11.45
N ILE A 183 -18.55 11.10 -10.32
CA ILE A 183 -18.44 12.43 -9.71
C ILE A 183 -17.79 13.41 -10.67
N ARG A 184 -16.64 13.06 -11.26
CA ARG A 184 -15.94 13.91 -12.25
C ARG A 184 -16.82 14.22 -13.46
N ALA A 185 -17.59 13.24 -13.94
CA ALA A 185 -18.50 13.44 -15.07
C ALA A 185 -19.68 14.37 -14.73
N LEU A 186 -20.20 14.28 -13.50
CA LEU A 186 -21.24 15.20 -13.02
C LEU A 186 -20.69 16.63 -12.89
N GLU A 187 -19.50 16.81 -12.32
CA GLU A 187 -18.83 18.11 -12.22
C GLU A 187 -18.61 18.73 -13.60
N GLN A 188 -18.08 17.99 -14.57
CA GLN A 188 -17.89 18.47 -15.94
C GLN A 188 -19.21 18.86 -16.64
N ASN A 189 -20.29 18.11 -16.36
CA ASN A 189 -21.61 18.42 -16.88
C ASN A 189 -22.15 19.74 -16.28
N GLU A 190 -21.98 19.95 -14.97
CA GLU A 190 -22.34 21.21 -14.31
C GLU A 190 -21.51 22.38 -14.85
N GLU A 191 -20.20 22.24 -14.99
CA GLU A 191 -19.34 23.25 -15.60
C GLU A 191 -19.79 23.60 -17.03
N SER A 192 -20.13 22.58 -17.83
CA SER A 192 -20.65 22.77 -19.19
C SER A 192 -21.98 23.53 -19.21
N LYS A 193 -22.88 23.26 -18.25
CA LYS A 193 -24.14 24.00 -18.10
C LYS A 193 -23.90 25.46 -17.72
N TYR A 194 -23.01 25.71 -16.76
CA TYR A 194 -22.65 27.09 -16.38
C TYR A 194 -22.04 27.84 -17.54
N LYS A 195 -21.11 27.21 -18.27
CA LYS A 195 -20.52 27.80 -19.47
C LYS A 195 -21.56 28.14 -20.53
N SER A 196 -22.47 27.20 -20.83
CA SER A 196 -23.56 27.45 -21.79
C SER A 196 -24.47 28.61 -21.35
N LEU A 197 -24.72 28.76 -20.04
CA LEU A 197 -25.52 29.86 -19.50
C LEU A 197 -24.79 31.21 -19.63
N CYS A 198 -23.47 31.23 -19.40
CA CYS A 198 -22.63 32.40 -19.63
C CYS A 198 -22.63 32.79 -21.11
N ASP A 199 -22.40 31.83 -22.02
CA ASP A 199 -22.42 32.06 -23.46
C ASP A 199 -23.79 32.60 -23.94
N GLU A 200 -24.89 32.09 -23.38
CA GLU A 200 -26.25 32.59 -23.68
C GLU A 200 -26.45 34.02 -23.19
N TYR A 201 -25.97 34.36 -21.98
CA TYR A 201 -26.06 35.71 -21.44
C TYR A 201 -25.22 36.70 -22.24
N GLU A 202 -23.98 36.34 -22.59
CA GLU A 202 -23.10 37.15 -23.45
C GLU A 202 -23.74 37.39 -24.82
N SER A 203 -24.33 36.35 -25.42
CA SER A 203 -25.05 36.46 -26.70
C SER A 203 -26.24 37.43 -26.60
N LYS A 204 -27.06 37.35 -25.54
CA LYS A 204 -28.17 38.29 -25.30
C LYS A 204 -27.70 39.72 -25.08
N MET A 205 -26.60 39.91 -24.35
CA MET A 205 -25.98 41.21 -24.14
C MET A 205 -25.47 41.82 -25.47
N LEU A 206 -24.82 41.01 -26.30
CA LEU A 206 -24.36 41.42 -27.62
C LEU A 206 -25.55 41.79 -28.52
N GLN A 207 -26.59 40.96 -28.53
CA GLN A 207 -27.83 41.23 -29.27
C GLN A 207 -28.49 42.54 -28.81
N MET A 208 -28.60 42.76 -27.50
CA MET A 208 -29.15 44.00 -26.94
C MET A 208 -28.31 45.22 -27.35
N THR A 209 -26.98 45.10 -27.34
CA THR A 209 -26.08 46.17 -27.77
C THR A 209 -26.28 46.50 -29.24
N VAL A 210 -26.39 45.48 -30.10
CA VAL A 210 -26.71 45.66 -31.53
C VAL A 210 -28.06 46.38 -31.69
N HIS A 211 -29.11 45.98 -30.97
CA HIS A 211 -30.40 46.67 -31.03
C HIS A 211 -30.34 48.13 -30.57
N ILE A 212 -29.53 48.44 -29.55
CA ILE A 212 -29.32 49.82 -29.10
C ILE A 212 -28.61 50.64 -30.19
N ASP A 213 -27.60 50.06 -30.82
CA ASP A 213 -26.84 50.74 -31.88
C ASP A 213 -27.67 50.90 -33.16
N ASP A 214 -28.49 49.91 -33.54
CA ASP A 214 -29.47 50.01 -34.63
C ASP A 214 -30.51 51.10 -34.34
N ALA A 215 -31.04 51.17 -33.11
CA ALA A 215 -32.00 52.20 -32.72
C ALA A 215 -31.39 53.60 -32.74
N LYS A 216 -30.12 53.74 -32.31
CA LYS A 216 -29.36 54.99 -32.43
C LYS A 216 -29.13 55.35 -33.88
N ALA A 217 -28.69 54.42 -34.71
CA ALA A 217 -28.46 54.64 -36.14
C ALA A 217 -29.75 55.09 -36.83
N SER A 218 -30.87 54.41 -36.59
CA SER A 218 -32.18 54.80 -37.10
C SER A 218 -32.61 56.19 -36.61
N GLY A 219 -32.36 56.52 -35.34
CA GLY A 219 -32.67 57.85 -34.80
C GLY A 219 -31.79 58.96 -35.39
N TYR A 220 -30.51 58.67 -35.66
CA TYR A 220 -29.63 59.59 -36.39
C TYR A 220 -30.09 59.78 -37.83
N GLU A 221 -30.50 58.72 -38.52
CA GLU A 221 -31.02 58.80 -39.89
C GLU A 221 -32.32 59.62 -39.95
N GLU A 222 -33.25 59.41 -39.02
CA GLU A 222 -34.48 60.20 -38.93
C GLU A 222 -34.17 61.67 -38.64
N GLY A 223 -33.27 61.95 -37.70
CA GLY A 223 -32.83 63.32 -37.41
C GLY A 223 -32.10 63.99 -38.59
N ILE A 224 -31.28 63.25 -39.34
CA ILE A 224 -30.67 63.74 -40.58
C ILE A 224 -31.77 64.06 -41.61
N ALA A 225 -32.72 63.16 -41.83
CA ALA A 225 -33.82 63.36 -42.78
C ALA A 225 -34.68 64.58 -42.43
N GLU A 226 -35.02 64.78 -41.16
CA GLU A 226 -35.72 65.98 -40.69
C GLU A 226 -34.90 67.26 -40.91
N SER A 227 -33.61 67.21 -40.60
CA SER A 227 -32.71 68.35 -40.82
C SER A 227 -32.55 68.69 -42.30
N GLU A 228 -32.46 67.69 -43.18
CA GLU A 228 -32.44 67.87 -44.63
C GLU A 228 -33.76 68.45 -45.14
N HIS A 229 -34.89 68.02 -44.57
CA HIS A 229 -36.20 68.59 -44.88
C HIS A 229 -36.29 70.06 -44.48
N ILE A 230 -35.83 70.42 -43.27
CA ILE A 230 -35.78 71.82 -42.80
C ILE A 230 -34.85 72.65 -43.68
N ILE A 231 -33.66 72.16 -43.99
CA ILE A 231 -32.70 72.86 -44.86
C ILE A 231 -33.28 73.04 -46.27
N SER A 232 -33.95 72.02 -46.81
CA SER A 232 -34.61 72.09 -48.11
C SER A 232 -35.72 73.13 -48.10
N LYS A 233 -36.56 73.14 -47.06
CA LYS A 233 -37.61 74.15 -46.88
C LYS A 233 -37.03 75.56 -46.76
N ILE A 234 -35.99 75.75 -45.95
CA ILE A 234 -35.31 77.05 -45.83
C ILE A 234 -34.76 77.46 -47.20
N ARG A 235 -34.11 76.56 -47.95
CA ARG A 235 -33.60 76.87 -49.30
C ARG A 235 -34.72 77.23 -50.27
N THR A 236 -35.85 76.52 -50.26
CA THR A 236 -36.99 76.85 -51.12
C THR A 236 -37.62 78.17 -50.74
N ASP A 237 -37.79 78.45 -49.44
CA ASP A 237 -38.35 79.70 -48.93
C ASP A 237 -37.41 80.87 -49.27
N THR A 238 -36.10 80.73 -49.02
CA THR A 238 -35.09 81.74 -49.40
C THR A 238 -34.98 81.92 -50.91
N GLN A 239 -35.07 80.85 -51.69
CA GLN A 239 -35.06 80.95 -53.15
C GLN A 239 -36.32 81.67 -53.65
N GLN A 240 -37.48 81.36 -53.08
CA GLN A 240 -38.73 82.07 -53.36
C GLN A 240 -38.61 83.55 -52.98
N GLU A 241 -38.13 83.87 -51.79
CA GLU A 241 -37.85 85.25 -51.36
C GLU A 241 -36.86 85.95 -52.30
N HIS A 242 -35.80 85.26 -52.71
CA HIS A 242 -34.82 85.81 -53.64
C HIS A 242 -35.43 86.05 -55.03
N ASP A 243 -36.29 85.17 -55.52
CA ASP A 243 -37.00 85.34 -56.78
C ASP A 243 -38.05 86.46 -56.68
N GLU A 244 -38.74 86.60 -55.54
CA GLU A 244 -39.61 87.73 -55.21
C GLU A 244 -38.83 89.05 -55.20
N VAL A 245 -37.69 89.10 -54.50
CA VAL A 245 -36.77 90.25 -54.47
C VAL A 245 -36.24 90.54 -55.86
N ARG A 246 -35.80 89.54 -56.62
CA ARG A 246 -35.27 89.70 -57.97
C ARG A 246 -36.34 90.25 -58.89
N ASN A 247 -37.56 89.74 -58.83
CA ASN A 247 -38.69 90.26 -59.59
C ASN A 247 -39.02 91.70 -59.19
N TYR A 248 -38.98 92.02 -57.89
CA TYR A 248 -39.19 93.37 -57.38
C TYR A 248 -38.07 94.34 -57.81
N ILE A 249 -36.81 93.91 -57.78
CA ILE A 249 -35.66 94.69 -58.27
C ILE A 249 -35.73 94.87 -59.79
N LEU A 250 -36.11 93.84 -60.55
CA LEU A 250 -36.34 93.96 -61.99
C LEU A 250 -37.49 94.94 -62.28
N GLN A 251 -38.55 94.96 -61.48
CA GLN A 251 -39.60 95.98 -61.55
C GLN A 251 -39.11 97.40 -61.18
N LEU A 252 -38.16 97.51 -60.25
CA LEU A 252 -37.51 98.78 -59.88
C LEU A 252 -36.51 99.28 -60.94
N LEU A 253 -35.90 98.37 -61.70
CA LEU A 253 -34.92 98.67 -62.76
C LEU A 253 -35.55 98.82 -64.15
N ASP A 254 -36.81 98.39 -64.33
CA ASP A 254 -37.57 98.61 -65.56
C ASP A 254 -37.86 100.11 -65.70
N ASN A 255 -37.12 100.79 -66.58
CA ASN A 255 -37.18 102.25 -66.80
C ASN A 255 -38.53 102.74 -67.36
N SER A 256 -39.50 101.85 -67.52
CA SER A 256 -40.78 102.07 -68.19
C SER A 256 -41.91 102.46 -67.23
N THR A 257 -41.72 102.29 -65.92
CA THR A 257 -42.74 102.50 -64.88
C THR A 257 -42.46 103.78 -64.08
N SER A 258 -43.37 104.75 -64.16
CA SER A 258 -43.25 106.07 -63.49
C SER A 258 -43.74 106.08 -62.03
N SER A 259 -44.07 104.92 -61.47
CA SER A 259 -44.64 104.75 -60.12
C SER A 259 -43.90 103.67 -59.34
N PHE A 260 -43.66 103.93 -58.06
CA PHE A 260 -42.99 103.01 -57.14
C PHE A 260 -43.75 101.66 -57.04
N PRO A 261 -43.10 100.52 -57.32
CA PRO A 261 -43.75 99.22 -57.28
C PRO A 261 -44.18 98.85 -55.84
N SER A 262 -45.34 98.21 -55.71
CA SER A 262 -45.89 97.79 -54.41
C SER A 262 -44.99 96.75 -53.75
N HIS A 263 -44.62 97.00 -52.49
CA HIS A 263 -43.72 96.16 -51.72
C HIS A 263 -44.32 94.77 -51.45
N PRO A 264 -43.62 93.66 -51.71
CA PRO A 264 -44.11 92.34 -51.30
C PRO A 264 -44.09 92.24 -49.77
N ALA A 265 -45.11 91.63 -49.17
CA ALA A 265 -45.27 91.55 -47.70
C ALA A 265 -44.20 90.65 -47.01
N THR A 266 -43.51 89.83 -47.80
CA THR A 266 -42.53 88.80 -47.40
C THR A 266 -41.09 89.24 -47.58
N THR A 267 -40.83 90.44 -48.09
CA THR A 267 -39.48 90.85 -48.46
C THR A 267 -38.68 91.34 -47.26
N ILE A 268 -37.46 90.82 -47.10
CA ILE A 268 -36.47 91.25 -46.09
C ILE A 268 -36.03 92.71 -46.31
N ILE A 269 -36.16 93.20 -47.53
CA ILE A 269 -35.93 94.61 -47.85
C ILE A 269 -36.99 95.40 -47.08
N THR A 270 -36.60 96.19 -46.08
CA THR A 270 -37.55 97.08 -45.43
C THR A 270 -37.97 98.15 -46.43
N PRO A 271 -39.19 98.72 -46.35
CA PRO A 271 -39.60 99.79 -47.25
C PRO A 271 -38.63 100.98 -47.19
N GLU A 272 -37.99 101.18 -46.03
CA GLU A 272 -36.91 102.14 -45.83
C GLU A 272 -35.62 101.74 -46.56
N MET A 273 -35.23 100.46 -46.58
CA MET A 273 -34.09 99.95 -47.33
C MET A 273 -34.35 99.88 -48.84
N ALA A 274 -35.58 99.68 -49.31
CA ALA A 274 -35.93 99.84 -50.73
C ALA A 274 -35.72 101.30 -51.17
N ALA A 275 -36.13 102.25 -50.32
CA ALA A 275 -35.86 103.67 -50.50
C ALA A 275 -34.36 104.01 -50.33
N GLN A 276 -33.65 103.30 -49.45
CA GLN A 276 -32.20 103.46 -49.29
C GLN A 276 -31.38 102.73 -50.34
N ILE A 277 -31.79 101.64 -51.00
CA ILE A 277 -31.08 101.04 -52.15
C ILE A 277 -31.23 101.96 -53.36
N TRP A 278 -32.42 102.52 -53.51
CA TRP A 278 -32.65 103.63 -54.42
C TRP A 278 -31.73 104.83 -54.13
N SER A 279 -31.37 105.07 -52.85
CA SER A 279 -30.41 106.13 -52.46
C SER A 279 -28.93 105.70 -52.44
N LEU A 280 -28.59 104.46 -52.10
CA LEU A 280 -27.27 103.84 -51.90
C LEU A 280 -26.67 103.28 -53.19
N ARG A 281 -27.44 103.25 -54.29
CA ARG A 281 -26.87 103.35 -55.65
C ARG A 281 -25.84 104.50 -55.76
N HIS A 282 -25.86 105.45 -54.82
CA HIS A 282 -24.95 106.58 -54.75
C HIS A 282 -23.84 106.49 -53.69
N SER A 283 -23.65 105.39 -52.92
CA SER A 283 -22.50 105.32 -51.99
C SER A 283 -22.26 103.94 -51.33
N GLU A 284 -21.22 103.22 -51.74
CA GLU A 284 -20.58 102.13 -50.99
C GLU A 284 -19.41 102.67 -50.13
N THR A 285 -19.10 102.04 -48.98
CA THR A 285 -17.77 101.42 -48.64
C THR A 285 -17.56 101.11 -47.13
N SER A 286 -17.14 99.86 -46.84
CA SER A 286 -16.03 99.41 -45.94
C SER A 286 -16.21 98.92 -44.45
N THR A 287 -15.88 97.61 -44.25
CA THR A 287 -14.85 96.93 -43.35
C THR A 287 -14.93 96.66 -41.82
N MET A 288 -14.38 95.47 -41.46
CA MET A 288 -13.60 94.97 -40.27
C MET A 288 -14.32 94.01 -39.26
N ASP A 289 -13.66 93.19 -38.41
CA ASP A 289 -12.56 92.17 -38.43
C ASP A 289 -12.40 91.62 -36.96
N SER A 290 -11.70 90.49 -36.76
CA SER A 290 -11.09 89.91 -35.53
C SER A 290 -11.96 89.10 -34.53
N ASP A 291 -11.47 88.21 -33.65
CA ASP A 291 -10.36 87.23 -33.51
C ASP A 291 -10.33 86.84 -32.00
N VAL A 292 -10.44 85.56 -31.60
CA VAL A 292 -10.31 85.14 -30.18
C VAL A 292 -9.71 83.73 -30.07
N SER A 293 -8.53 83.63 -29.44
CA SER A 293 -7.90 82.39 -28.99
C SER A 293 -7.01 82.64 -27.77
N LYS A 294 -7.21 81.89 -26.67
CA LYS A 294 -6.21 81.40 -25.67
C LYS A 294 -6.84 81.12 -24.29
N SER A 295 -6.96 79.84 -23.91
CA SER A 295 -7.08 79.40 -22.49
C SER A 295 -6.94 77.87 -22.33
N LYS A 296 -5.75 77.28 -22.53
CA LYS A 296 -5.55 75.82 -22.40
C LYS A 296 -4.43 75.33 -21.47
N GLU A 297 -3.72 76.19 -20.75
CA GLU A 297 -2.51 75.74 -20.00
C GLU A 297 -2.67 75.57 -18.48
N GLU A 298 -3.75 76.04 -17.84
CA GLU A 298 -3.91 75.89 -16.38
C GLU A 298 -4.55 74.57 -15.93
N HIS A 299 -5.13 73.78 -16.85
CA HIS A 299 -5.92 72.60 -16.46
C HIS A 299 -5.10 71.33 -16.19
N HIS A 300 -3.84 71.27 -16.60
CA HIS A 300 -2.99 70.08 -16.48
C HIS A 300 -2.33 69.89 -15.10
N GLY A 301 -2.15 70.94 -14.31
CA GLY A 301 -1.53 70.84 -12.98
C GLY A 301 -2.41 70.12 -11.95
N ASN A 302 -3.70 70.42 -11.95
CA ASN A 302 -4.67 69.86 -11.01
C ASN A 302 -4.94 68.36 -11.24
N GLU A 303 -4.73 67.89 -12.47
CA GLU A 303 -4.95 66.49 -12.81
C GLU A 303 -3.84 65.60 -12.24
N LEU A 304 -2.58 66.03 -12.31
CA LEU A 304 -1.43 65.28 -11.82
C LEU A 304 -1.51 64.98 -10.32
N ASP A 305 -1.96 65.95 -9.52
CA ASP A 305 -2.08 65.78 -8.07
C ASP A 305 -3.27 64.87 -7.69
N LEU A 306 -4.33 64.85 -8.50
CA LEU A 306 -5.44 63.90 -8.36
C LEU A 306 -4.97 62.45 -8.59
N TRP A 307 -4.11 62.22 -9.58
CA TRP A 307 -3.54 60.89 -9.85
C TRP A 307 -2.63 60.40 -8.71
N LYS A 308 -1.81 61.27 -8.13
CA LYS A 308 -0.97 60.94 -6.96
C LYS A 308 -1.80 60.58 -5.73
N ALA A 309 -2.87 61.32 -5.46
CA ALA A 309 -3.78 61.02 -4.35
C ALA A 309 -4.48 59.66 -4.52
N ARG A 310 -4.91 59.34 -5.75
CA ARG A 310 -5.49 58.02 -6.08
C ARG A 310 -4.49 56.89 -5.91
N ALA A 311 -3.24 57.08 -6.35
CA ALA A 311 -2.19 56.07 -6.21
C ALA A 311 -1.86 55.74 -4.74
N MET A 312 -1.76 56.77 -3.89
CA MET A 312 -1.55 56.60 -2.45
C MET A 312 -2.73 55.85 -1.78
N LYS A 313 -3.97 56.17 -2.19
CA LYS A 313 -5.17 55.48 -1.68
C LYS A 313 -5.19 54.00 -2.09
N MET A 314 -4.86 53.69 -3.35
CA MET A 314 -4.79 52.31 -3.83
C MET A 314 -3.70 51.51 -3.12
N LYS A 315 -2.53 52.13 -2.85
CA LYS A 315 -1.47 51.48 -2.08
C LYS A 315 -1.94 51.11 -0.67
N LYS A 316 -2.63 52.02 0.03
CA LYS A 316 -3.16 51.75 1.37
C LYS A 316 -4.18 50.61 1.38
N LEU A 317 -5.10 50.57 0.40
CA LEU A 317 -6.08 49.50 0.28
C LEU A 317 -5.43 48.14 -0.04
N LYS A 318 -4.35 48.15 -0.83
CA LYS A 318 -3.58 46.93 -1.09
C LYS A 318 -2.90 46.41 0.18
N ASP A 319 -2.23 47.29 0.93
CA ASP A 319 -1.54 46.90 2.17
C ASP A 319 -2.54 46.37 3.22
N GLU A 320 -3.76 46.91 3.25
CA GLU A 320 -4.87 46.43 4.11
C GLU A 320 -5.39 45.05 3.66
N ALA A 321 -5.61 44.84 2.35
CA ALA A 321 -6.03 43.56 1.81
C ALA A 321 -4.96 42.46 2.00
N ASP A 322 -3.68 42.79 1.83
CA ASP A 322 -2.57 41.85 2.06
C ASP A 322 -2.48 41.44 3.55
N MET A 323 -2.79 42.36 4.47
CA MET A 323 -2.86 42.08 5.91
C MET A 323 -4.03 41.17 6.28
N GLU A 324 -5.23 41.43 5.72
CA GLU A 324 -6.39 40.56 5.92
C GLU A 324 -6.16 39.16 5.33
N LEU A 325 -5.52 39.07 4.17
CA LEU A 325 -5.18 37.79 3.54
C LEU A 325 -4.14 37.01 4.35
N ALA A 326 -3.17 37.69 4.97
CA ALA A 326 -2.23 37.05 5.90
C ALA A 326 -2.95 36.50 7.14
N LYS A 327 -3.87 37.29 7.72
CA LYS A 327 -4.68 36.88 8.87
C LYS A 327 -5.59 35.70 8.55
N ALA A 328 -6.27 35.72 7.41
CA ALA A 328 -7.14 34.63 6.97
C ALA A 328 -6.34 33.33 6.73
N LYS A 329 -5.11 33.43 6.20
CA LYS A 329 -4.21 32.27 6.07
C LYS A 329 -3.81 31.70 7.43
N GLU A 330 -3.48 32.55 8.40
CA GLU A 330 -3.14 32.10 9.75
C GLU A 330 -4.33 31.38 10.42
N GLU A 331 -5.53 31.97 10.34
CA GLU A 331 -6.77 31.36 10.84
C GLU A 331 -7.08 30.02 10.15
N ALA A 332 -6.89 29.92 8.83
CA ALA A 332 -7.07 28.68 8.09
C ALA A 332 -6.07 27.60 8.50
N THR A 333 -4.80 27.96 8.72
CA THR A 333 -3.78 27.00 9.20
C THR A 333 -4.09 26.50 10.60
N LEU A 334 -4.53 27.38 11.51
CA LEU A 334 -4.95 27.01 12.86
C LEU A 334 -6.19 26.11 12.87
N ALA A 335 -7.17 26.40 12.01
CA ALA A 335 -8.35 25.56 11.85
C ALA A 335 -7.99 24.17 11.33
N PHE A 336 -7.07 24.09 10.37
CA PHE A 336 -6.60 22.81 9.80
C PHE A 336 -5.84 21.99 10.85
N THR A 337 -4.90 22.58 11.60
CA THR A 337 -4.16 21.86 12.64
C THR A 337 -5.09 21.36 13.75
N LYS A 338 -6.06 22.18 14.16
CA LYS A 338 -7.07 21.78 15.15
C LYS A 338 -7.93 20.61 14.64
N GLY A 339 -8.40 20.69 13.40
CA GLY A 339 -9.15 19.60 12.78
C GLY A 339 -8.34 18.30 12.66
N GLN A 340 -7.04 18.41 12.36
CA GLN A 340 -6.14 17.26 12.32
C GLN A 340 -5.96 16.61 13.70
N GLU A 341 -5.83 17.39 14.76
CA GLU A 341 -5.74 16.88 16.14
C GLU A 341 -7.04 16.21 16.60
N ASP A 342 -8.18 16.82 16.30
CA ASP A 342 -9.49 16.24 16.63
C ASP A 342 -9.75 14.94 15.86
N ALA A 343 -9.35 14.85 14.59
CA ALA A 343 -9.44 13.61 13.81
C ALA A 343 -8.51 12.50 14.36
N LYS A 344 -7.29 12.85 14.77
CA LYS A 344 -6.37 11.90 15.43
C LYS A 344 -6.94 11.38 16.75
N ARG A 345 -7.56 12.27 17.54
CA ARG A 345 -8.22 11.89 18.81
C ARG A 345 -9.38 10.92 18.57
N ALA A 346 -10.26 11.23 17.60
CA ALA A 346 -11.38 10.36 17.25
C ALA A 346 -10.92 8.97 16.76
N CYS A 347 -9.84 8.91 15.96
CA CYS A 347 -9.27 7.63 15.53
C CYS A 347 -8.67 6.83 16.70
N ALA A 348 -7.97 7.48 17.62
CA ALA A 348 -7.44 6.82 18.82
C ALA A 348 -8.54 6.27 19.72
N GLU A 349 -9.66 7.00 19.89
CA GLU A 349 -10.84 6.52 20.62
C GLU A 349 -11.48 5.30 19.97
N GLN A 350 -11.55 5.27 18.63
CA GLN A 350 -12.08 4.12 17.88
C GLN A 350 -11.18 2.87 18.03
N ILE A 351 -9.85 3.05 18.00
CA ILE A 351 -8.89 1.96 18.24
C ILE A 351 -9.08 1.38 19.65
N GLN A 352 -9.16 2.22 20.68
CA GLN A 352 -9.39 1.78 22.06
C GLN A 352 -10.74 1.04 22.21
N ALA A 353 -11.78 1.49 21.51
CA ALA A 353 -13.08 0.82 21.53
C ALA A 353 -13.01 -0.59 20.91
N LEU A 354 -12.27 -0.75 19.81
CA LEU A 354 -12.04 -2.04 19.16
C LEU A 354 -11.20 -2.99 20.02
N GLU A 355 -10.12 -2.50 20.64
CA GLU A 355 -9.31 -3.27 21.58
C GLU A 355 -10.15 -3.78 22.75
N LYS A 356 -11.00 -2.93 23.32
CA LYS A 356 -11.93 -3.32 24.39
C LYS A 356 -12.96 -4.36 23.94
N ALA A 357 -13.45 -4.26 22.70
CA ALA A 357 -14.38 -5.24 22.14
C ALA A 357 -13.71 -6.61 21.90
N LEU A 358 -12.46 -6.62 21.41
CA LEU A 358 -11.67 -7.84 21.26
C LEU A 358 -11.40 -8.51 22.62
N GLU A 359 -11.03 -7.73 23.64
CA GLU A 359 -10.82 -8.27 24.98
C GLU A 359 -12.11 -8.86 25.56
N ALA A 360 -13.26 -8.19 25.36
CA ALA A 360 -14.56 -8.73 25.75
C ALA A 360 -14.89 -10.05 25.03
N GLN A 361 -14.58 -10.15 23.74
CA GLN A 361 -14.77 -11.39 22.97
C GLN A 361 -13.84 -12.51 23.46
N ARG A 362 -12.60 -12.17 23.82
CA ARG A 362 -11.63 -13.11 24.41
C ARG A 362 -12.14 -13.66 25.73
N VAL A 363 -12.57 -12.79 26.64
CA VAL A 363 -13.18 -13.20 27.92
C VAL A 363 -14.44 -14.05 27.70
N GLN A 364 -15.27 -13.71 26.70
CA GLN A 364 -16.45 -14.52 26.35
C GLN A 364 -16.08 -15.91 25.82
N SER A 365 -15.00 -16.01 25.04
CA SER A 365 -14.49 -17.30 24.54
C SER A 365 -13.90 -18.16 25.65
N GLU A 366 -13.28 -17.55 26.67
CA GLU A 366 -12.72 -18.24 27.83
C GLU A 366 -13.79 -18.64 28.84
N ALA A 367 -14.87 -17.86 28.97
CA ALA A 367 -16.00 -18.15 29.85
C ALA A 367 -16.98 -19.19 29.30
N LEU A 368 -16.87 -19.57 28.02
CA LEU A 368 -17.63 -20.70 27.48
C LEU A 368 -17.10 -21.98 28.15
N PRO A 369 -17.91 -22.68 28.96
CA PRO A 369 -17.47 -23.91 29.58
C PRO A 369 -17.06 -24.89 28.47
N PRO A 370 -15.98 -25.67 28.66
CA PRO A 370 -15.57 -26.66 27.67
C PRO A 370 -16.79 -27.50 27.35
N ALA A 371 -17.27 -27.38 26.11
CA ALA A 371 -18.50 -28.02 25.67
C ALA A 371 -18.42 -29.47 26.10
N ALA A 372 -19.31 -29.87 27.02
CA ALA A 372 -19.35 -31.20 27.55
C ALA A 372 -19.35 -32.16 26.38
N THR A 373 -18.22 -32.83 26.18
CA THR A 373 -17.99 -33.86 25.19
C THR A 373 -19.05 -34.91 25.42
N THR A 374 -20.18 -34.77 24.72
CA THR A 374 -21.24 -35.76 24.73
C THR A 374 -20.67 -36.91 23.93
N ALA A 375 -20.05 -37.82 24.68
CA ALA A 375 -19.54 -39.08 24.21
C ALA A 375 -20.64 -39.83 23.46
N ARG A 376 -20.63 -39.69 22.13
CA ARG A 376 -21.33 -40.61 21.24
C ARG A 376 -20.42 -41.83 21.14
N SER A 377 -20.78 -42.85 21.91
CA SER A 377 -20.18 -44.18 21.91
C SER A 377 -20.03 -44.73 20.49
N LEU A 378 -18.79 -44.87 20.06
CA LEU A 378 -18.34 -45.76 18.99
C LEU A 378 -17.48 -46.85 19.66
N PRO A 379 -17.56 -48.10 19.18
CA PRO A 379 -17.09 -49.25 19.92
C PRO A 379 -15.57 -49.32 19.98
N THR A 380 -15.15 -49.66 21.19
CA THR A 380 -13.86 -50.06 21.72
C THR A 380 -13.02 -50.90 20.77
N GLU A 381 -11.87 -50.36 20.35
CA GLU A 381 -10.66 -51.14 20.10
C GLU A 381 -9.61 -50.71 21.13
N GLU A 382 -9.14 -51.69 21.88
CA GLU A 382 -8.17 -51.59 22.96
C GLU A 382 -6.86 -51.00 22.47
N LEU A 383 -6.39 -49.92 23.11
CA LEU A 383 -5.00 -49.51 23.00
C LEU A 383 -4.49 -49.00 24.34
N ASP A 384 -3.43 -49.66 24.76
CA ASP A 384 -2.80 -49.64 26.05
C ASP A 384 -2.39 -48.26 26.55
N THR A 385 -2.54 -48.14 27.86
CA THR A 385 -2.03 -47.13 28.76
C THR A 385 -0.61 -46.67 28.45
N ALA A 386 -0.46 -45.41 28.01
CA ALA A 386 0.81 -44.69 28.06
C ALA A 386 0.71 -43.54 29.06
N SER A 387 1.51 -43.69 30.12
CA SER A 387 1.75 -42.75 31.22
C SER A 387 2.14 -41.36 30.70
N GLU A 388 1.44 -40.33 31.16
CA GLU A 388 1.76 -38.92 30.90
C GLU A 388 3.14 -38.55 31.48
N PRO A 389 4.04 -37.91 30.70
CA PRO A 389 5.25 -37.32 31.24
C PRO A 389 4.96 -35.93 31.81
N SER A 390 5.42 -35.75 33.05
CA SER A 390 5.46 -34.51 33.82
C SER A 390 5.93 -33.31 33.01
N ARG A 391 5.16 -32.22 33.10
CA ARG A 391 5.29 -30.97 32.35
C ARG A 391 5.81 -29.86 33.27
N ASP A 392 6.97 -30.07 33.86
CA ASP A 392 7.66 -29.06 34.70
C ASP A 392 9.18 -29.14 34.47
N ASP A 393 9.67 -28.71 33.30
CA ASP A 393 11.09 -28.35 33.15
C ASP A 393 11.32 -27.47 31.90
N TRP A 394 10.95 -26.18 32.00
CA TRP A 394 11.43 -25.16 31.06
C TRP A 394 12.48 -24.32 31.79
N GLY A 395 13.70 -24.84 31.77
CA GLY A 395 14.89 -24.17 32.25
C GLY A 395 15.14 -22.83 31.55
N GLU A 396 15.43 -21.85 32.41
CA GLU A 396 16.28 -20.68 32.23
C GLU A 396 17.40 -20.90 31.19
N TRP A 397 17.42 -20.08 30.13
CA TRP A 397 18.61 -19.87 29.30
C TRP A 397 19.04 -18.41 29.46
N ASP A 398 20.20 -18.23 30.08
CA ASP A 398 21.02 -17.01 30.10
C ASP A 398 21.55 -16.64 28.70
#